data_AF-A0A0N4UK88-F1
#
_entry.id   AF-A0A0N4UK88-F1
#
_cell.length_a   1.000
_cell.length_b   1.000
_cell.length_c   1.000
_cell.angle_alpha   90.00
_cell.angle_beta   90.00
_cell.angle_gamma   90.00
#
_symmetry.space_group_name_H-M   'P 1'
#
loop_
_entity.id
_entity.type
_entity.pdbx_description
1 polymer ?
#
loop_
_entity_poly.entity_id
_entity_poly.type
_entity_poly.pdbx_seq_one_letter_code
_entity_poly.pdbx_strand_id
1 'polypeptide(L)'
;MFTFLFLSLLLNFVNLQQAQDEVIDQCVKDVVKTTDMSSKKRPTVDPTSCFDLDAGSCTLFNLQDPAGYVTNLNNNPLMQILIIKYCRNDQAFNDYKVAANCKKYPKLAEDLCPSKCALCCKTLDYNCADPNCAHITRAICQTPHFHDALLRSCPHSCGFCRRPGAGNRCPNTIKECDILVRLGGCNDARIRGLCQRSCNSLDSLSLCRDERVNCRSRPDLCTGPYSAVYASQCKFTCGLCNRG
;
A
#
# COMPACT_ATOMS: atom_id res chain seq x y z
N MET A 1 -30.23 -35.84 3.86
CA MET A 1 -30.70 -34.52 3.38
C MET A 1 -29.67 -33.40 3.58
N PHE A 2 -28.86 -33.42 4.65
CA PHE A 2 -27.80 -32.40 4.89
C PHE A 2 -26.62 -32.42 3.90
N THR A 3 -26.29 -33.58 3.34
CA THR A 3 -25.17 -33.72 2.38
C THR A 3 -25.43 -33.02 1.04
N PHE A 4 -26.68 -32.91 0.60
CA PHE A 4 -27.03 -32.19 -0.63
C PHE A 4 -26.91 -30.67 -0.48
N LEU A 5 -27.19 -30.12 0.71
CA LEU A 5 -27.03 -28.68 0.98
C LEU A 5 -25.56 -28.25 1.01
N PHE A 6 -24.68 -29.09 1.57
CA PHE A 6 -23.24 -28.83 1.57
C PHE A 6 -22.63 -28.90 0.16
N LEU A 7 -23.07 -29.86 -0.67
CA LEU A 7 -22.63 -29.95 -2.06
C LEU A 7 -23.11 -28.76 -2.90
N SER A 8 -24.32 -28.26 -2.63
CA SER A 8 -24.89 -27.07 -3.29
C SER A 8 -24.15 -25.78 -2.90
N LEU A 9 -23.70 -25.68 -1.65
CA LEU A 9 -22.89 -24.55 -1.18
C LEU A 9 -21.47 -24.61 -1.77
N LEU A 10 -20.86 -25.79 -1.84
CA LEU A 10 -19.55 -25.98 -2.47
C LEU A 10 -19.60 -25.71 -3.98
N LEU A 11 -20.66 -26.11 -4.68
CA LEU A 11 -20.84 -25.83 -6.11
C LEU A 11 -21.07 -24.33 -6.41
N ASN A 12 -21.64 -23.57 -5.47
CA ASN A 12 -21.76 -22.12 -5.62
C ASN A 12 -20.41 -21.38 -5.47
N PHE A 13 -19.43 -21.96 -4.78
CA PHE A 13 -18.07 -21.39 -4.75
C PHE A 13 -17.26 -21.69 -6.02
N VAL A 14 -17.64 -22.71 -6.79
CA VAL A 14 -16.92 -23.10 -8.03
C VAL A 14 -17.27 -22.20 -9.22
N ASN A 15 -18.37 -21.46 -9.17
CA ASN A 15 -18.72 -20.44 -10.18
C ASN A 15 -18.08 -19.06 -9.91
N LEU A 16 -16.89 -19.04 -9.33
CA LEU A 16 -16.05 -17.86 -9.32
C LEU A 16 -15.57 -17.61 -10.76
N GLN A 17 -16.39 -16.87 -11.52
CA GLN A 17 -16.10 -16.46 -12.89
C GLN A 17 -14.63 -16.07 -13.03
N GLN A 18 -13.96 -16.70 -13.98
CA GLN A 18 -12.60 -16.37 -14.40
C GLN A 18 -12.49 -14.85 -14.57
N ALA A 19 -11.81 -14.20 -13.63
CA ALA A 19 -11.73 -12.76 -13.53
C ALA A 19 -10.80 -12.25 -14.64
N GLN A 20 -11.38 -11.59 -15.64
CA GLN A 20 -10.63 -10.91 -16.69
C GLN A 20 -9.72 -9.84 -16.08
N ASP A 21 -8.58 -9.57 -16.74
CA ASP A 21 -7.69 -8.49 -16.34
C ASP A 21 -8.29 -7.13 -16.72
N GLU A 22 -8.37 -6.21 -15.77
CA GLU A 22 -8.94 -4.88 -15.96
C GLU A 22 -7.90 -3.77 -15.81
N VAL A 23 -8.08 -2.68 -16.57
CA VAL A 23 -7.25 -1.48 -16.42
C VAL A 23 -7.54 -0.82 -15.08
N ILE A 24 -6.50 -0.38 -14.38
CA ILE A 24 -6.65 0.35 -13.11
C ILE A 24 -7.44 1.65 -13.27
N ASP A 25 -8.28 1.96 -12.29
CA ASP A 25 -9.09 3.18 -12.19
C ASP A 25 -8.86 3.97 -10.89
N GLN A 26 -8.17 3.37 -9.93
CA GLN A 26 -7.73 4.00 -8.68
C GLN A 26 -6.21 4.04 -8.58
N CYS A 27 -5.69 4.99 -7.79
CA CYS A 27 -4.25 5.22 -7.66
C CYS A 27 -3.57 5.38 -9.03
N VAL A 28 -4.19 6.10 -9.97
CA VAL A 28 -3.72 6.19 -11.37
C VAL A 28 -2.99 7.50 -11.63
N LYS A 29 -1.88 7.43 -12.37
CA LYS A 29 -1.25 8.53 -13.09
C LYS A 29 -1.20 8.20 -14.58
N ASP A 30 -1.46 9.19 -15.42
CA ASP A 30 -1.32 9.06 -16.86
C ASP A 30 0.13 9.35 -17.27
N VAL A 31 0.69 8.44 -18.08
CA VAL A 31 2.02 8.60 -18.67
C VAL A 31 1.84 8.74 -20.17
N VAL A 32 2.13 9.92 -20.71
CA VAL A 32 2.05 10.18 -22.14
C VAL A 32 3.24 9.54 -22.84
N LYS A 33 2.98 8.71 -23.83
CA LYS A 33 4.01 8.18 -24.72
C LYS A 33 4.37 9.25 -25.77
N THR A 34 5.64 9.63 -25.85
CA THR A 34 6.14 10.63 -26.81
C THR A 34 5.92 10.25 -28.27
N THR A 35 5.66 8.97 -28.59
CA THR A 35 5.55 8.50 -29.98
C THR A 35 4.13 8.21 -30.47
N ASP A 36 3.09 8.31 -29.62
CA ASP A 36 1.71 7.94 -30.03
C ASP A 36 0.62 8.85 -29.42
N MET A 37 0.99 9.88 -28.64
CA MET A 37 0.05 10.75 -27.90
C MET A 37 -1.00 10.02 -27.02
N SER A 38 -0.93 8.70 -26.90
CA SER A 38 -1.82 7.90 -26.08
C SER A 38 -1.37 7.95 -24.62
N SER A 39 -2.29 8.33 -23.73
CA SER A 39 -2.08 8.32 -22.28
C SER A 39 -2.17 6.89 -21.77
N LYS A 40 -1.12 6.41 -21.09
CA LYS A 40 -1.09 5.09 -20.46
C LYS A 40 -1.31 5.18 -18.97
N LYS A 41 -2.18 4.32 -18.42
CA LYS A 41 -2.49 4.32 -17.00
C LYS A 41 -1.46 3.54 -16.20
N ARG A 42 -0.91 4.18 -15.16
CA ARG A 42 0.09 3.61 -14.25
C ARG A 42 -0.30 3.83 -12.79
N PRO A 43 0.10 2.93 -11.88
CA PRO A 43 -0.01 3.19 -10.46
C PRO A 43 0.76 4.45 -10.06
N THR A 44 0.17 5.30 -9.22
CA THR A 44 0.83 6.48 -8.64
C THR A 44 2.02 6.06 -7.78
N VAL A 45 1.81 4.98 -7.00
CA VAL A 45 2.81 4.31 -6.15
C VAL A 45 3.15 2.96 -6.78
N ASP A 46 4.44 2.63 -6.86
CA ASP A 46 4.89 1.32 -7.32
C ASP A 46 4.24 0.21 -6.45
N PRO A 47 3.52 -0.75 -7.05
CA PRO A 47 2.87 -1.84 -6.33
C PRO A 47 3.79 -2.62 -5.39
N THR A 48 5.10 -2.67 -5.70
CA THR A 48 6.11 -3.35 -4.86
C THR A 48 6.62 -2.50 -3.70
N SER A 49 6.04 -1.32 -3.49
CA SER A 49 6.37 -0.39 -2.40
C SER A 49 5.49 -0.59 -1.15
N CYS A 50 4.39 -1.32 -1.27
CA CYS A 50 3.60 -1.78 -0.13
C CYS A 50 3.53 -3.32 -0.09
N PHE A 51 2.90 -3.87 0.95
CA PHE A 51 2.82 -5.31 1.20
C PHE A 51 1.37 -5.77 1.26
N ASP A 52 1.14 -6.99 0.76
CA ASP A 52 -0.09 -7.71 1.02
C ASP A 52 -0.06 -8.28 2.45
N LEU A 53 -1.22 -8.33 3.11
CA LEU A 53 -1.35 -8.80 4.49
C LEU A 53 -1.11 -10.31 4.60
N ASP A 54 -1.68 -11.08 3.67
CA ASP A 54 -1.53 -12.53 3.61
C ASP A 54 -1.55 -13.02 2.15
N ALA A 55 -0.46 -13.66 1.73
CA ALA A 55 -0.30 -14.12 0.35
C ALA A 55 -1.38 -15.16 -0.05
N GLY A 56 -1.86 -15.97 0.91
CA GLY A 56 -2.89 -16.99 0.67
C GLY A 56 -4.27 -16.36 0.40
N SER A 57 -4.67 -15.42 1.24
CA SER A 57 -5.91 -14.64 1.09
C SER A 57 -5.92 -13.85 -0.22
N CYS A 58 -4.75 -13.48 -0.70
CA CYS A 58 -4.58 -12.71 -1.92
C CYS A 58 -4.63 -13.51 -3.22
N THR A 59 -4.80 -14.83 -3.16
CA THR A 59 -5.02 -15.68 -4.35
C THR A 59 -6.26 -15.27 -5.15
N LEU A 60 -7.29 -14.74 -4.46
CA LEU A 60 -8.49 -14.18 -5.08
C LEU A 60 -8.19 -13.03 -6.06
N PHE A 61 -7.08 -12.32 -5.87
CA PHE A 61 -6.69 -11.15 -6.66
C PHE A 61 -5.52 -11.43 -7.60
N ASN A 62 -5.20 -12.71 -7.83
CA ASN A 62 -4.23 -13.06 -8.85
C ASN A 62 -4.79 -12.68 -10.23
N LEU A 63 -3.92 -12.08 -11.04
CA LEU A 63 -4.18 -11.97 -12.48
C LEU A 63 -4.35 -13.38 -13.02
N GLN A 64 -5.23 -13.55 -13.99
CA GLN A 64 -5.28 -14.80 -14.70
C GLN A 64 -3.99 -14.89 -15.51
N ASP A 65 -3.15 -15.89 -15.22
CA ASP A 65 -1.97 -16.13 -16.05
C ASP A 65 -2.45 -16.21 -17.50
N PRO A 66 -1.90 -15.40 -18.42
CA PRO A 66 -2.24 -15.54 -19.82
C PRO A 66 -1.69 -16.90 -20.23
N ALA A 67 -2.56 -17.91 -20.24
CA ALA A 67 -2.29 -19.27 -20.73
C ALA A 67 -1.80 -19.30 -22.19
N GLY A 68 -1.66 -18.13 -22.85
CA GLY A 68 -1.09 -17.95 -24.18
C GLY A 68 0.22 -17.15 -24.28
N TYR A 69 0.83 -16.63 -23.20
CA TYR A 69 2.11 -15.88 -23.31
C TYR A 69 3.35 -16.64 -22.81
N VAL A 70 3.18 -17.79 -22.14
CA VAL A 70 4.28 -18.57 -21.54
C VAL A 70 4.55 -19.90 -22.25
N THR A 71 3.81 -20.24 -23.31
CA THR A 71 3.91 -21.55 -23.99
C THR A 71 5.12 -21.72 -24.91
N ASN A 72 6.08 -20.76 -24.95
CA ASN A 72 7.28 -20.87 -25.78
C ASN A 72 8.61 -20.64 -25.04
N LEU A 73 8.63 -20.69 -23.70
CA LEU A 73 9.86 -20.51 -22.93
C LEU A 73 10.09 -21.73 -22.03
N ASN A 74 10.94 -22.61 -22.56
CA ASN A 74 11.76 -23.66 -21.94
C ASN A 74 11.52 -23.79 -20.43
N ASN A 75 11.05 -24.97 -20.00
CA ASN A 75 10.69 -25.49 -18.65
C ASN A 75 11.51 -25.04 -17.42
N ASN A 76 11.90 -23.77 -17.29
CA ASN A 76 12.67 -23.24 -16.18
C ASN A 76 11.76 -22.33 -15.34
N PRO A 77 11.34 -22.76 -14.13
CA PRO A 77 10.46 -21.98 -13.27
C PRO A 77 11.05 -20.62 -12.85
N LEU A 78 12.39 -20.47 -12.85
CA LEU A 78 13.05 -19.18 -12.61
C LEU A 78 12.79 -18.16 -13.72
N MET A 79 12.69 -18.60 -14.98
CA MET A 79 12.39 -17.71 -16.11
C MET A 79 10.94 -17.22 -16.07
N GLN A 80 10.00 -18.06 -15.64
CA GLN A 80 8.59 -17.65 -15.50
C GLN A 80 8.42 -16.58 -14.41
N ILE A 81 9.08 -16.75 -13.25
CA ILE A 81 9.06 -15.77 -12.16
C ILE A 81 9.73 -14.46 -12.60
N LEU A 82 10.83 -14.54 -13.35
CA LEU A 82 11.49 -13.35 -13.90
C LEU A 82 10.58 -12.65 -14.90
N ILE A 83 9.93 -13.34 -15.84
CA ILE A 83 9.05 -12.72 -16.84
C ILE A 83 7.85 -12.02 -16.19
N ILE A 84 7.21 -12.60 -15.17
CA ILE A 84 6.11 -11.93 -14.45
C ILE A 84 6.60 -10.65 -13.75
N LYS A 85 7.84 -10.66 -13.24
CA LYS A 85 8.48 -9.50 -12.62
C LYS A 85 8.92 -8.45 -13.66
N TYR A 86 9.39 -8.90 -14.82
CA TYR A 86 9.78 -8.07 -15.97
C TYR A 86 8.56 -7.47 -16.68
N CYS A 87 7.43 -8.17 -16.82
CA CYS A 87 6.19 -7.61 -17.36
C CYS A 87 5.60 -6.47 -16.50
N ARG A 88 5.95 -6.42 -15.20
CA ARG A 88 5.53 -5.34 -14.29
C ARG A 88 6.46 -4.13 -14.28
N ASN A 89 7.76 -4.32 -14.53
CA ASN A 89 8.78 -3.26 -14.40
C ASN A 89 9.46 -2.86 -15.72
N ASP A 90 9.34 -3.68 -16.78
CA ASP A 90 10.03 -3.46 -18.04
C ASP A 90 9.13 -2.70 -19.03
N GLN A 91 9.29 -1.40 -18.94
CA GLN A 91 9.25 -0.34 -19.95
C GLN A 91 9.05 -0.70 -21.44
N ALA A 92 7.94 -1.39 -21.78
CA ALA A 92 7.40 -1.40 -23.14
C ALA A 92 5.84 -1.41 -23.15
N PHE A 93 5.27 -0.21 -23.06
CA PHE A 93 4.09 0.21 -23.84
C PHE A 93 2.64 -0.20 -23.50
N ASN A 94 2.35 -1.02 -22.49
CA ASN A 94 0.95 -1.38 -22.17
C ASN A 94 0.39 -0.74 -20.90
N ASP A 95 -0.92 -0.52 -20.85
CA ASP A 95 -1.65 -0.08 -19.64
C ASP A 95 -1.47 -1.07 -18.49
N TYR A 96 -1.35 -0.55 -17.26
CA TYR A 96 -1.26 -1.41 -16.08
C TYR A 96 -2.62 -2.08 -15.82
N LYS A 97 -2.59 -3.40 -15.58
CA LYS A 97 -3.79 -4.20 -15.31
C LYS A 97 -3.76 -4.84 -13.92
N VAL A 98 -4.95 -5.04 -13.38
CA VAL A 98 -5.23 -5.74 -12.12
C VAL A 98 -6.32 -6.79 -12.35
N ALA A 99 -6.45 -7.76 -11.46
CA ALA A 99 -7.55 -8.72 -11.54
C ALA A 99 -8.91 -7.99 -11.42
N ALA A 100 -9.95 -8.40 -12.17
CA ALA A 100 -11.29 -7.82 -12.02
C ALA A 100 -11.80 -7.85 -10.57
N ASN A 101 -11.36 -8.85 -9.78
CA ASN A 101 -11.70 -8.94 -8.37
C ASN A 101 -11.21 -7.74 -7.53
N CYS A 102 -10.12 -7.08 -7.94
CA CYS A 102 -9.65 -5.85 -7.29
C CYS A 102 -10.69 -4.72 -7.38
N LYS A 103 -11.46 -4.67 -8.47
CA LYS A 103 -12.55 -3.70 -8.66
C LYS A 103 -13.87 -4.19 -8.09
N LYS A 104 -14.14 -5.49 -8.18
CA LYS A 104 -15.35 -6.11 -7.63
C LYS A 104 -15.41 -6.01 -6.11
N TYR A 105 -14.26 -6.12 -5.44
CA TYR A 105 -14.15 -6.10 -3.97
C TYR A 105 -13.12 -5.06 -3.49
N PRO A 106 -13.34 -3.76 -3.73
CA PRO A 106 -12.32 -2.73 -3.58
C PRO A 106 -11.83 -2.57 -2.14
N LYS A 107 -12.74 -2.63 -1.15
CA LYS A 107 -12.37 -2.56 0.28
C LYS A 107 -11.52 -3.76 0.71
N LEU A 108 -11.92 -4.96 0.30
CA LEU A 108 -11.19 -6.19 0.62
C LEU A 108 -9.80 -6.19 -0.02
N ALA A 109 -9.71 -5.74 -1.28
CA ALA A 109 -8.45 -5.57 -1.99
C ALA A 109 -7.54 -4.55 -1.30
N GLU A 110 -8.09 -3.43 -0.82
CA GLU A 110 -7.33 -2.40 -0.11
C GLU A 110 -6.78 -2.89 1.25
N ASP A 111 -7.58 -3.66 1.98
CA ASP A 111 -7.23 -4.12 3.33
C ASP A 111 -6.30 -5.33 3.33
N LEU A 112 -6.48 -6.25 2.38
CA LEU A 112 -5.72 -7.50 2.33
C LEU A 112 -4.58 -7.47 1.33
N CYS A 113 -4.79 -6.89 0.15
CA CYS A 113 -3.91 -7.10 -1.01
C CYS A 113 -3.58 -5.82 -1.80
N PRO A 114 -3.15 -4.74 -1.12
CA PRO A 114 -2.93 -3.46 -1.78
C PRO A 114 -1.77 -3.52 -2.80
N SER A 115 -0.80 -4.43 -2.63
CA SER A 115 0.29 -4.59 -3.59
C SER A 115 -0.24 -5.24 -4.87
N LYS A 116 -0.91 -6.40 -4.77
CA LYS A 116 -1.46 -7.08 -5.95
C LYS A 116 -2.48 -6.26 -6.72
N CYS A 117 -3.29 -5.48 -6.03
CA CYS A 117 -4.33 -4.66 -6.65
C CYS A 117 -3.86 -3.24 -7.01
N ALA A 118 -2.57 -2.92 -6.87
CA ALA A 118 -2.01 -1.60 -7.12
C ALA A 118 -2.70 -0.46 -6.33
N LEU A 119 -3.18 -0.79 -5.13
CA LEU A 119 -3.85 0.12 -4.20
C LEU A 119 -2.89 0.64 -3.11
N CYS A 120 -1.57 0.56 -3.32
CA CYS A 120 -0.59 1.05 -2.34
C CYS A 120 -0.87 2.50 -1.93
N CYS A 121 -1.34 3.37 -2.84
CA CYS A 121 -1.66 4.77 -2.51
C CYS A 121 -2.78 4.95 -1.46
N LYS A 122 -3.58 3.91 -1.23
CA LYS A 122 -4.65 3.89 -0.21
C LYS A 122 -4.16 3.41 1.16
N THR A 123 -3.01 2.73 1.21
CA THR A 123 -2.43 2.28 2.48
C THR A 123 -1.98 3.47 3.32
N LEU A 124 -1.98 3.34 4.66
CA LEU A 124 -1.62 4.44 5.56
C LEU A 124 -0.23 5.03 5.32
N ASP A 125 0.70 4.23 4.79
CA ASP A 125 2.06 4.64 4.49
C ASP A 125 2.13 5.59 3.28
N TYR A 126 1.15 5.54 2.38
CA TYR A 126 1.10 6.37 1.17
C TYR A 126 -0.14 7.27 1.10
N ASN A 127 -1.10 7.15 2.02
CA ASN A 127 -2.34 7.93 1.99
C ASN A 127 -2.18 9.31 2.63
N CYS A 128 -1.41 10.18 1.98
CA CYS A 128 -1.29 11.60 2.33
C CYS A 128 -0.99 12.46 1.10
N ALA A 129 -0.95 13.78 1.29
CA ALA A 129 -0.70 14.71 0.21
C ALA A 129 0.80 14.94 0.00
N ASP A 130 1.21 15.00 -1.27
CA ASP A 130 2.55 15.37 -1.72
C ASP A 130 2.49 16.59 -2.64
N PRO A 131 2.78 17.79 -2.15
CA PRO A 131 2.99 18.92 -3.03
C PRO A 131 4.34 18.76 -3.76
N ASN A 132 4.31 18.59 -5.09
CA ASN A 132 5.46 18.68 -6.00
C ASN A 132 6.51 17.56 -5.93
N CYS A 133 6.09 16.29 -5.82
CA CYS A 133 7.02 15.15 -5.68
C CYS A 133 7.13 14.27 -6.93
N ALA A 134 6.77 14.80 -8.11
CA ALA A 134 6.73 14.05 -9.36
C ALA A 134 8.10 13.48 -9.80
N HIS A 135 9.20 14.15 -9.41
CA HIS A 135 10.56 13.76 -9.76
C HIS A 135 11.22 12.83 -8.74
N ILE A 136 10.55 12.56 -7.61
CA ILE A 136 11.10 11.69 -6.56
C ILE A 136 11.00 10.24 -7.01
N THR A 137 12.16 9.58 -7.04
CA THR A 137 12.27 8.15 -7.36
C THR A 137 12.40 7.33 -6.08
N ARG A 138 12.12 6.03 -6.18
CA ARG A 138 12.33 5.09 -5.07
C ARG A 138 13.77 5.10 -4.55
N ALA A 139 14.75 5.27 -5.44
CA ALA A 139 16.16 5.37 -5.06
C ALA A 139 16.43 6.61 -4.18
N ILE A 140 15.79 7.73 -4.49
CA ILE A 140 15.87 8.95 -3.68
C ILE A 140 15.25 8.70 -2.29
N CYS A 141 14.08 8.06 -2.22
CA CYS A 141 13.42 7.70 -0.95
C CYS A 141 14.24 6.74 -0.07
N GLN A 142 15.08 5.91 -0.68
CA GLN A 142 15.97 4.96 0.02
C GLN A 142 17.28 5.60 0.50
N THR A 143 17.58 6.82 0.07
CA THR A 143 18.83 7.50 0.42
C THR A 143 18.68 8.18 1.79
N PRO A 144 19.41 7.74 2.85
CA PRO A 144 19.21 8.25 4.21
C PRO A 144 19.38 9.76 4.35
N HIS A 145 20.26 10.36 3.55
CA HIS A 145 20.54 11.79 3.59
C HIS A 145 19.34 12.67 3.24
N PHE A 146 18.43 12.18 2.40
CA PHE A 146 17.22 12.91 2.01
C PHE A 146 16.00 12.58 2.87
N HIS A 147 16.12 11.61 3.79
CA HIS A 147 15.00 11.04 4.50
C HIS A 147 14.17 12.09 5.25
N ASP A 148 14.81 13.01 5.98
CA ASP A 148 14.11 14.07 6.72
C ASP A 148 13.44 15.10 5.80
N ALA A 149 14.10 15.46 4.71
CA ALA A 149 13.55 16.39 3.73
C ALA A 149 12.34 15.79 3.01
N LEU A 150 12.43 14.51 2.62
CA LEU A 150 11.37 13.76 1.96
C LEU A 150 10.22 13.41 2.90
N LEU A 151 10.51 13.14 4.18
CA LEU A 151 9.48 13.00 5.20
C LEU A 151 8.61 14.26 5.24
N ARG A 152 9.22 15.44 5.29
CA ARG A 152 8.48 16.71 5.37
C ARG A 152 7.81 17.10 4.05
N SER A 153 8.46 16.83 2.92
CA SER A 153 8.06 17.39 1.62
C SER A 153 7.33 16.40 0.73
N CYS A 154 7.71 15.12 0.76
CA CYS A 154 7.23 14.06 -0.13
C CYS A 154 6.89 12.74 0.59
N PRO A 155 6.10 12.78 1.68
CA PRO A 155 5.78 11.59 2.43
C PRO A 155 4.98 10.55 1.64
N HIS A 156 4.09 10.92 0.74
CA HIS A 156 3.32 9.98 -0.08
C HIS A 156 4.25 9.23 -1.05
N SER A 157 5.07 9.92 -1.84
CA SER A 157 5.98 9.32 -2.82
C SER A 157 6.97 8.34 -2.17
N CYS A 158 7.34 8.57 -0.92
CA CYS A 158 8.29 7.74 -0.19
C CYS A 158 7.67 6.74 0.80
N GLY A 159 6.36 6.69 0.95
CA GLY A 159 5.73 5.77 1.91
C GLY A 159 5.95 6.17 3.37
N PHE A 160 6.08 7.45 3.64
CA PHE A 160 6.30 8.01 4.97
C PHE A 160 5.04 8.62 5.59
N CYS A 161 3.87 8.53 4.96
CA CYS A 161 2.65 9.17 5.45
C CYS A 161 2.27 8.77 6.88
N ARG A 162 2.64 7.57 7.32
CA ARG A 162 2.40 7.08 8.68
C ARG A 162 3.50 7.44 9.68
N ARG A 163 4.55 8.12 9.25
CA ARG A 163 5.63 8.61 10.11
C ARG A 163 5.30 10.04 10.58
N PRO A 164 5.30 10.34 11.87
CA PRO A 164 5.24 11.72 12.35
C PRO A 164 6.36 12.57 11.78
N GLY A 165 6.05 13.85 11.61
CA GLY A 165 6.82 14.77 10.79
C GLY A 165 6.45 14.70 9.31
N ALA A 166 5.69 13.70 8.86
CA ALA A 166 5.20 13.63 7.49
C ALA A 166 4.29 14.82 7.16
N GLY A 167 4.75 15.68 6.25
CA GLY A 167 4.06 16.94 5.95
C GLY A 167 4.01 17.91 7.15
N ASN A 168 4.97 17.82 8.07
CA ASN A 168 4.99 18.53 9.37
C ASN A 168 3.78 18.22 10.26
N ARG A 169 3.24 16.99 10.16
CA ARG A 169 2.06 16.56 10.92
C ARG A 169 2.31 15.22 11.60
N CYS A 170 1.51 14.97 12.62
CA CYS A 170 1.37 13.66 13.22
C CYS A 170 0.54 12.74 12.30
N PRO A 171 0.76 11.42 12.27
CA PRO A 171 0.04 10.50 11.40
C PRO A 171 -1.29 10.06 12.04
N ASN A 172 -2.19 9.50 11.23
CA ASN A 172 -3.26 8.66 11.76
C ASN A 172 -2.72 7.25 12.00
N THR A 173 -3.07 6.62 13.12
CA THR A 173 -2.67 5.24 13.44
C THR A 173 -3.64 4.21 12.89
N ILE A 174 -4.85 4.65 12.51
CA ILE A 174 -5.90 3.83 11.93
C ILE A 174 -6.41 4.44 10.63
N LYS A 175 -7.01 3.61 9.79
CA LYS A 175 -7.81 4.06 8.66
C LYS A 175 -9.14 4.66 9.17
N GLU A 176 -9.91 5.27 8.27
CA GLU A 176 -11.25 5.85 8.56
C GLU A 176 -11.30 6.94 9.65
N CYS A 177 -10.19 7.63 9.89
CA CYS A 177 -10.18 8.75 10.83
C CYS A 177 -11.10 9.90 10.43
N ASP A 178 -11.44 10.04 9.16
CA ASP A 178 -12.48 10.96 8.68
C ASP A 178 -13.86 10.61 9.25
N ILE A 179 -14.19 9.32 9.34
CA ILE A 179 -15.45 8.84 9.92
C ILE A 179 -15.44 9.04 11.44
N LEU A 180 -14.36 8.65 12.12
CA LEU A 180 -14.27 8.78 13.58
C LEU A 180 -14.31 10.23 14.03
N VAL A 181 -13.59 11.12 13.34
CA VAL A 181 -13.62 12.56 13.64
C VAL A 181 -15.02 13.13 13.36
N ARG A 182 -15.74 12.66 12.34
CA ARG A 182 -17.13 13.07 12.10
C ARG A 182 -18.11 12.60 13.17
N LEU A 183 -17.94 11.38 13.69
CA LEU A 183 -18.86 10.79 14.65
C LEU A 183 -18.61 11.21 16.10
N GLY A 184 -17.35 11.23 16.54
CA GLY A 184 -16.99 11.51 17.94
C GLY A 184 -16.22 12.83 18.15
N GLY A 185 -15.75 13.47 17.08
CA GLY A 185 -14.97 14.71 17.17
C GLY A 185 -13.57 14.51 17.73
N CYS A 186 -12.76 15.57 17.65
CA CYS A 186 -11.37 15.57 18.14
C CYS A 186 -11.23 15.92 19.64
N ASN A 187 -12.36 16.10 20.34
CA ASN A 187 -12.38 16.34 21.79
C ASN A 187 -12.19 15.03 22.58
N ASP A 188 -12.53 13.89 21.99
CA ASP A 188 -12.28 12.58 22.57
C ASP A 188 -10.77 12.27 22.52
N ALA A 189 -10.15 12.03 23.68
CA ALA A 189 -8.72 11.78 23.79
C ALA A 189 -8.26 10.53 23.01
N ARG A 190 -9.10 9.51 22.90
CA ARG A 190 -8.83 8.31 22.11
C ARG A 190 -8.89 8.61 20.63
N ILE A 191 -9.93 9.32 20.15
CA ILE A 191 -10.01 9.72 18.74
C ILE A 191 -8.83 10.62 18.39
N ARG A 192 -8.51 11.62 19.22
CA ARG A 192 -7.35 12.50 19.02
C ARG A 192 -6.03 11.73 18.99
N GLY A 193 -5.87 10.73 19.85
CA GLY A 193 -4.69 9.87 19.89
C GLY A 193 -4.53 8.97 18.67
N LEU A 194 -5.63 8.47 18.11
CA LEU A 194 -5.64 7.60 16.93
C LEU A 194 -5.60 8.39 15.61
N CYS A 195 -6.25 9.54 15.58
CA CYS A 195 -6.48 10.35 14.40
C CYS A 195 -5.72 11.67 14.45
N GLN A 196 -4.45 11.61 14.85
CA GLN A 196 -3.64 12.81 15.12
C GLN A 196 -3.55 13.72 13.89
N ARG A 197 -3.40 13.15 12.69
CA ARG A 197 -3.42 13.93 11.43
C ARG A 197 -4.77 14.60 11.22
N SER A 198 -5.85 13.82 11.28
CA SER A 198 -7.20 14.32 11.00
C SER A 198 -7.66 15.36 12.04
N CYS A 199 -7.15 15.26 13.26
CA CYS A 199 -7.40 16.21 14.34
C CYS A 199 -6.40 17.37 14.40
N ASN A 200 -5.44 17.45 13.47
CA ASN A 200 -4.33 18.42 13.50
C ASN A 200 -3.61 18.45 14.86
N SER A 201 -3.56 17.32 15.57
CA SER A 201 -2.80 17.22 16.81
C SER A 201 -1.31 17.23 16.50
N LEU A 202 -0.56 17.94 17.34
CA LEU A 202 0.91 17.97 17.32
C LEU A 202 1.50 17.14 18.47
N ASP A 203 0.69 16.35 19.19
CA ASP A 203 1.10 15.70 20.43
C ASP A 203 2.30 14.75 20.22
N SER A 204 2.39 14.04 19.09
CA SER A 204 3.53 13.17 18.80
C SER A 204 4.82 13.89 18.39
N LEU A 205 4.78 15.20 18.14
CA LEU A 205 6.00 16.00 17.94
C LEU A 205 6.67 16.34 19.29
N SER A 206 5.93 16.38 20.40
CA SER A 206 6.44 16.83 21.71
C SER A 206 6.90 15.71 22.65
N LEU A 207 6.40 14.48 22.48
CA LEU A 207 6.61 13.37 23.43
C LEU A 207 7.15 12.12 22.75
N CYS A 208 8.17 12.31 21.91
CA CYS A 208 8.73 11.20 21.19
C CYS A 208 9.86 10.48 21.91
N ARG A 209 9.51 9.35 22.48
CA ARG A 209 10.46 8.38 23.03
C ARG A 209 9.96 6.98 22.72
N ASP A 210 10.89 6.04 22.66
CA ASP A 210 10.58 4.62 22.79
C ASP A 210 10.10 4.32 24.21
N GLU A 211 8.85 3.89 24.34
CA GLU A 211 8.25 3.45 25.60
C GLU A 211 8.84 2.11 26.06
N ARG A 212 9.39 1.30 25.14
CA ARG A 212 10.07 0.04 25.46
C ARG A 212 11.59 0.14 25.30
N VAL A 213 12.31 -0.50 26.22
CA VAL A 213 13.78 -0.57 26.20
C VAL A 213 14.34 -1.40 25.04
N ASN A 214 13.57 -2.35 24.52
CA ASN A 214 13.97 -3.28 23.46
C ASN A 214 13.56 -2.82 22.06
N CYS A 215 13.15 -1.57 21.88
CA CYS A 215 12.77 -1.08 20.55
C CYS A 215 13.92 -1.23 19.54
N ARG A 216 15.14 -0.92 19.97
CA ARG A 216 16.35 -0.99 19.13
C ARG A 216 16.71 -2.39 18.65
N SER A 217 16.18 -3.47 19.27
CA SER A 217 16.52 -4.83 18.88
C SER A 217 15.67 -5.39 17.74
N ARG A 218 14.51 -4.79 17.43
CA ARG A 218 13.57 -5.28 16.41
C ARG A 218 13.09 -4.16 15.46
N PRO A 219 14.00 -3.40 14.81
CA PRO A 219 13.60 -2.34 13.87
C PRO A 219 12.83 -2.88 12.65
N ASP A 220 12.95 -4.18 12.36
CA ASP A 220 12.19 -4.89 11.34
C ASP A 220 10.67 -4.85 11.59
N LEU A 221 10.24 -4.77 12.85
CA LEU A 221 8.82 -4.68 13.19
C LEU A 221 8.21 -3.30 12.92
N CYS A 222 9.01 -2.30 12.58
CA CYS A 222 8.52 -0.98 12.18
C CYS A 222 7.90 -0.98 10.76
N THR A 223 8.06 -2.08 10.02
CA THR A 223 7.41 -2.33 8.73
C THR A 223 6.54 -3.60 8.81
N GLY A 224 5.56 -3.75 7.92
CA GLY A 224 4.68 -4.92 7.88
C GLY A 224 3.43 -4.83 8.78
N PRO A 225 2.74 -5.95 9.05
CA PRO A 225 1.40 -5.94 9.67
C PRO A 225 1.37 -5.47 11.13
N TYR A 226 2.43 -5.76 11.89
CA TYR A 226 2.54 -5.38 13.31
C TYR A 226 3.06 -3.95 13.52
N SER A 227 3.35 -3.27 12.43
CA SER A 227 4.08 -2.01 12.49
C SER A 227 3.30 -0.90 13.19
N ALA A 228 1.96 -0.89 13.15
CA ALA A 228 1.17 0.09 13.90
C ALA A 228 1.30 -0.09 15.43
N VAL A 229 1.24 -1.34 15.89
CA VAL A 229 1.40 -1.68 17.31
C VAL A 229 2.82 -1.38 17.76
N TYR A 230 3.80 -1.80 16.98
CA TYR A 230 5.20 -1.58 17.31
C TYR A 230 5.56 -0.09 17.29
N ALA A 231 5.10 0.65 16.29
CA ALA A 231 5.21 2.11 16.17
C ALA A 231 4.63 2.85 17.39
N SER A 232 3.51 2.37 17.95
CA SER A 232 2.90 3.01 19.12
C SER A 232 3.81 2.98 20.36
N GLN A 233 4.67 1.97 20.49
CA GLN A 233 5.58 1.77 21.63
C GLN A 233 7.01 2.21 21.32
N CYS A 234 7.42 2.10 20.06
CA CYS A 234 8.79 2.29 19.59
C CYS A 234 8.86 3.48 18.63
N LYS A 235 8.30 4.62 19.04
CA LYS A 235 8.15 5.81 18.20
C LYS A 235 9.51 6.27 17.65
N PHE A 236 10.50 6.35 18.52
CA PHE A 236 11.82 6.80 18.13
C PHE A 236 12.53 5.78 17.22
N THR A 237 12.54 4.50 17.59
CA THR A 237 13.18 3.45 16.79
C THR A 237 12.51 3.27 15.42
N CYS A 238 11.19 3.39 15.33
CA CYS A 238 10.46 3.32 14.07
C CYS A 238 10.56 4.57 13.21
N GLY A 239 11.46 5.50 13.56
CA GLY A 239 11.67 6.75 12.84
C GLY A 239 10.40 7.59 12.82
N LEU A 240 9.55 7.42 13.82
CA LEU A 240 8.34 8.20 13.94
C LEU A 240 8.63 9.60 14.43
N CYS A 241 9.82 9.86 14.95
CA CYS A 241 10.20 11.20 15.32
C CYS A 241 11.67 11.40 15.08
N ASN A 242 12.01 12.65 14.80
CA ASN A 242 13.39 13.05 14.65
C ASN A 242 13.95 13.39 16.03
N ARG A 243 15.23 13.12 16.26
CA ARG A 243 15.95 13.83 17.32
C ARG A 243 15.86 15.30 16.94
N GLY A 244 15.26 16.11 17.81
CA GLY A 244 15.54 17.54 17.81
C GLY A 244 17.04 17.77 17.93
#